data_AF-A0A9P7ECR6-F1
#
_entry.id   AF-A0A9P7ECR6-F1
#
_cell.length_a   1.000
_cell.length_b   1.000
_cell.length_c   1.000
_cell.angle_alpha   90.00
_cell.angle_beta   90.00
_cell.angle_gamma   90.00
#
_symmetry.space_group_name_H-M   'P 1'
#
loop_
_entity.id
_entity.type
_entity.pdbx_description
1 polymer ?
#
loop_
_entity_poly.entity_id
_entity_poly.type
_entity_poly.pdbx_seq_one_letter_code
_entity_poly.pdbx_strand_id
1 'polypeptide(L)'
;RAYMQPAQHSNQYLLEHCKTLELQIVKLTSERDTLNAVRLHQTDSLDLDCTLISSVPATANRPTRVIHPKIRFWTNDDFLGWLDSPDGRRADRGKVPYLEDENGDPLTDPIVKSIRKLLRGAWAELVRRKLAPKTWGKAAATARQIVHTLMENSHPLFKFADDGWKLDYLMSTSYSAWRRTTSGGKKRKQLKDALRSEVPGKKLKGASLI
;
A
#
# COMPACT_ATOMS: atom_id res chain seq x y z
N ARG A 1 -39.26 63.12 -5.79
CA ARG A 1 -38.25 62.74 -4.78
C ARG A 1 -38.47 61.27 -4.33
N ALA A 2 -38.40 60.29 -5.24
CA ALA A 2 -38.81 58.89 -4.94
C ALA A 2 -37.99 57.78 -5.62
N TYR A 3 -36.77 58.03 -6.10
CA TYR A 3 -35.98 57.03 -6.85
C TYR A 3 -34.67 56.57 -6.17
N MET A 4 -34.31 57.08 -4.99
CA MET A 4 -33.01 56.74 -4.37
C MET A 4 -33.06 55.72 -3.21
N GLN A 5 -34.24 55.41 -2.68
CA GLN A 5 -34.37 54.48 -1.54
C GLN A 5 -34.10 53.00 -1.88
N PRO A 6 -34.57 52.42 -3.00
CA PRO A 6 -34.37 50.99 -3.28
C PRO A 6 -32.89 50.63 -3.51
N ALA A 7 -32.15 51.52 -4.17
CA ALA A 7 -30.73 51.34 -4.46
C ALA A 7 -29.88 51.37 -3.18
N GLN A 8 -30.22 52.20 -2.20
CA GLN A 8 -29.50 52.28 -0.93
C GLN A 8 -29.66 51.01 -0.09
N HIS A 9 -30.87 50.44 -0.04
CA HIS A 9 -31.13 49.18 0.69
C HIS A 9 -30.42 47.99 0.05
N SER A 10 -30.38 47.93 -1.30
CA SER A 10 -29.65 46.89 -2.04
C SER A 10 -28.13 46.96 -1.80
N ASN A 11 -27.56 48.17 -1.79
CA ASN A 11 -26.13 48.35 -1.49
C ASN A 11 -25.79 47.97 -0.04
N GLN A 12 -26.67 48.29 0.92
CA GLN A 12 -26.49 47.92 2.31
C GLN A 12 -26.57 46.40 2.51
N TYR A 13 -27.52 45.74 1.85
CA TYR A 13 -27.61 44.27 1.86
C TYR A 13 -26.36 43.61 1.26
N LEU A 14 -25.87 44.11 0.13
CA LEU A 14 -24.66 43.58 -0.51
C LEU A 14 -23.43 43.74 0.40
N LEU A 15 -23.31 44.87 1.09
CA LEU A 15 -22.23 45.13 2.03
C LEU A 15 -22.24 44.15 3.21
N GLU A 16 -23.40 43.91 3.82
CA GLU A 16 -23.54 42.94 4.91
C GLU A 16 -23.28 41.49 4.45
N HIS A 17 -23.67 41.17 3.21
CA HIS A 17 -23.37 39.87 2.62
C HIS A 17 -21.87 39.69 2.38
N CYS A 18 -21.17 40.72 1.86
CA CYS A 18 -19.72 40.69 1.69
C CYS A 18 -18.99 40.50 3.02
N LYS A 19 -19.39 41.22 4.08
CA LYS A 19 -18.81 41.03 5.43
C LYS A 19 -19.01 39.61 5.94
N THR A 20 -20.18 39.02 5.70
CA THR A 20 -20.47 37.64 6.09
C THR A 20 -19.58 36.63 5.36
N LEU A 21 -19.37 36.83 4.06
CA LEU A 21 -18.47 36.00 3.26
C LEU A 21 -17.01 36.13 3.71
N GLU A 22 -16.55 37.35 4.03
CA GLU A 22 -15.20 37.58 4.57
C GLU A 22 -14.98 36.79 5.87
N LEU A 23 -15.94 36.83 6.80
CA LEU A 23 -15.90 36.05 8.03
C LEU A 23 -15.85 34.54 7.78
N GLN A 24 -16.63 34.05 6.80
CA GLN A 24 -16.62 32.63 6.43
C GLN A 24 -15.28 32.21 5.80
N ILE A 25 -14.67 33.06 4.97
CA ILE A 25 -13.36 32.78 4.38
C ILE A 25 -12.29 32.72 5.46
N VAL A 26 -12.30 33.64 6.42
CA VAL A 26 -11.36 33.62 7.56
C VAL A 26 -11.51 32.34 8.38
N LYS A 27 -12.75 31.92 8.66
CA LYS A 27 -13.03 30.66 9.37
C LYS A 27 -12.55 29.43 8.59
N LEU A 28 -12.86 29.35 7.30
CA LEU A 28 -12.42 28.24 6.46
C LEU A 28 -10.90 28.21 6.32
N THR A 29 -10.25 29.37 6.29
CA THR A 29 -8.80 29.49 6.25
C THR A 29 -8.19 28.98 7.55
N SER A 30 -8.72 29.38 8.71
CA SER A 30 -8.22 28.88 10.01
C SER A 30 -8.49 27.38 10.22
N GLU A 31 -9.64 26.87 9.76
CA GLU A 31 -9.92 25.43 9.76
C GLU A 31 -8.96 24.67 8.86
N ARG A 32 -8.73 25.14 7.63
CA ARG A 32 -7.76 24.56 6.68
C ARG A 32 -6.35 24.58 7.27
N ASP A 33 -5.93 25.67 7.89
CA ASP A 33 -4.59 25.79 8.45
C ASP A 33 -4.43 24.89 9.69
N THR A 34 -5.50 24.70 10.48
CA THR A 34 -5.53 23.71 11.57
C THR A 34 -5.43 22.29 11.02
N LEU A 35 -6.18 21.96 9.96
CA LEU A 35 -6.10 20.66 9.29
C LEU A 35 -4.72 20.43 8.67
N ASN A 36 -4.10 21.46 8.09
CA ASN A 36 -2.75 21.39 7.55
C ASN A 36 -1.70 21.24 8.65
N ALA A 37 -1.85 21.88 9.81
CA ALA A 37 -0.99 21.66 10.97
C ALA A 37 -1.08 20.21 11.45
N VAL A 38 -2.30 19.67 11.61
CA VAL A 38 -2.53 18.25 11.92
C VAL A 38 -1.91 17.33 10.86
N ARG A 39 -2.02 17.70 9.57
CA ARG A 39 -1.42 16.97 8.44
C ARG A 39 0.12 16.98 8.51
N LEU A 40 0.72 18.12 8.82
CA LEU A 40 2.19 18.27 8.90
C LEU A 40 2.76 17.49 10.08
N HIS A 41 2.08 17.47 11.22
CA HIS A 41 2.42 16.60 12.35
C HIS A 41 2.24 15.10 12.04
N GLN A 42 1.42 14.74 11.04
CA GLN A 42 1.33 13.36 10.52
C GLN A 42 2.39 13.03 9.46
N THR A 43 2.95 14.01 8.74
CA THR A 43 3.92 13.74 7.66
C THR A 43 5.37 13.62 8.13
N ASP A 44 5.71 14.24 9.27
CA ASP A 44 7.05 14.09 9.86
C ASP A 44 7.19 12.81 10.71
N SER A 45 6.09 12.14 11.00
CA SER A 45 6.06 10.85 11.68
C SER A 45 5.50 9.77 10.76
N LEU A 46 6.36 9.17 9.94
CA LEU A 46 6.12 7.83 9.39
C LEU A 46 6.22 6.74 10.48
N ASP A 47 5.86 7.04 11.72
CA ASP A 47 5.42 6.03 12.63
C ASP A 47 3.98 5.67 12.25
N LEU A 48 3.80 4.60 11.47
CA LEU A 48 2.60 3.76 11.59
C LEU A 48 2.34 3.54 13.08
N ASP A 49 1.51 4.39 13.63
CA ASP A 49 1.27 4.48 15.05
C ASP A 49 0.50 3.23 15.48
N CYS A 50 0.74 2.78 16.71
CA CYS A 50 0.12 1.60 17.28
C CYS A 50 -1.41 1.77 17.44
N THR A 51 -1.96 2.93 17.11
CA THR A 51 -3.39 3.21 16.99
C THR A 51 -4.09 2.36 15.92
N LEU A 52 -3.37 1.74 14.97
CA LEU A 52 -3.93 0.70 14.09
C LEU A 52 -4.39 -0.58 14.82
N ILE A 53 -4.02 -0.75 16.09
CA ILE A 53 -4.46 -1.87 16.94
C ILE A 53 -5.85 -1.57 17.55
N SER A 54 -6.30 -0.31 17.55
CA SER A 54 -7.57 0.13 18.13
C SER A 54 -8.60 0.57 17.08
N SER A 55 -8.58 -0.05 15.91
CA SER A 55 -9.77 -0.12 15.07
C SER A 55 -10.17 -1.58 14.99
N VAL A 56 -11.18 -1.96 15.78
CA VAL A 56 -12.01 -3.13 15.48
C VAL A 56 -12.29 -3.07 13.97
N PRO A 57 -11.97 -4.10 13.17
CA PRO A 57 -12.30 -4.05 11.76
C PRO A 57 -13.81 -3.90 11.69
N ALA A 58 -14.29 -2.79 11.13
CA ALA A 58 -15.70 -2.62 10.83
C ALA A 58 -16.07 -3.71 9.81
N THR A 59 -16.50 -4.87 10.30
CA THR A 59 -17.00 -6.00 9.53
C THR A 59 -18.21 -5.60 8.68
N ALA A 60 -18.86 -4.48 9.01
CA ALA A 60 -20.02 -3.94 8.30
C ALA A 60 -19.77 -3.63 6.81
N ASN A 61 -18.52 -3.37 6.39
CA ASN A 61 -18.20 -3.01 4.99
C ASN A 61 -17.31 -4.03 4.27
N ARG A 62 -17.17 -5.25 4.79
CA ARG A 62 -16.36 -6.28 4.12
C ARG A 62 -17.14 -6.88 2.94
N PRO A 63 -16.55 -6.99 1.74
CA PRO A 63 -17.16 -7.69 0.63
C PRO A 63 -17.57 -9.11 1.03
N THR A 64 -18.75 -9.53 0.56
CA THR A 64 -19.23 -10.90 0.76
C THR A 64 -19.43 -11.58 -0.58
N ARG A 65 -19.43 -12.92 -0.57
CA ARG A 65 -19.69 -13.74 -1.77
C ARG A 65 -21.02 -13.43 -2.44
N VAL A 66 -22.03 -13.03 -1.66
CA VAL A 66 -23.36 -12.67 -2.17
C VAL A 66 -23.30 -11.38 -2.99
N ILE A 67 -22.55 -10.38 -2.53
CA ILE A 67 -22.43 -9.08 -3.21
C ILE A 67 -21.45 -9.17 -4.40
N HIS A 68 -20.43 -10.03 -4.29
CA HIS A 68 -19.40 -10.21 -5.31
C HIS A 68 -19.34 -11.67 -5.81
N PRO A 69 -20.39 -12.15 -6.52
CA PRO A 69 -20.50 -13.55 -6.93
C PRO A 69 -19.48 -13.97 -7.99
N LYS A 70 -18.85 -13.01 -8.68
CA LYS A 70 -17.82 -13.27 -9.70
C LYS A 70 -16.46 -13.65 -9.11
N ILE A 71 -16.19 -13.26 -7.86
CA ILE A 71 -14.97 -13.64 -7.17
C ILE A 71 -15.02 -15.15 -6.90
N ARG A 72 -14.02 -15.88 -7.39
CA ARG A 72 -14.00 -17.34 -7.34
C ARG A 72 -13.36 -17.83 -6.07
N PHE A 73 -12.25 -17.20 -5.68
CA PHE A 73 -11.35 -17.75 -4.68
C PHE A 73 -11.52 -17.03 -3.34
N TRP A 74 -12.68 -17.21 -2.69
CA TRP A 74 -12.91 -16.62 -1.36
C TRP A 74 -12.07 -17.28 -0.29
N THR A 75 -11.83 -18.58 -0.40
CA THR A 75 -10.95 -19.37 0.46
C THR A 75 -9.78 -19.97 -0.32
N ASN A 76 -8.76 -20.45 0.39
CA ASN A 76 -7.67 -21.21 -0.23
C ASN A 76 -8.16 -22.53 -0.85
N ASP A 77 -9.17 -23.16 -0.24
CA ASP A 77 -9.75 -24.41 -0.72
C ASP A 77 -10.50 -24.21 -2.04
N ASP A 78 -11.20 -23.08 -2.22
CA ASP A 78 -11.80 -22.73 -3.51
C ASP A 78 -10.74 -22.69 -4.63
N PHE A 79 -9.57 -22.11 -4.33
CA PHE A 79 -8.47 -22.01 -5.29
C PHE A 79 -7.83 -23.37 -5.58
N LEU A 80 -7.56 -24.18 -4.56
CA LEU A 80 -6.98 -25.52 -4.73
C LEU A 80 -7.93 -26.45 -5.48
N GLY A 81 -9.21 -26.47 -5.10
CA GLY A 81 -10.23 -27.25 -5.81
C GLY A 81 -10.39 -26.81 -7.27
N TRP A 82 -10.28 -25.51 -7.55
CA TRP A 82 -10.25 -25.01 -8.92
C TRP A 82 -8.99 -25.45 -9.67
N LEU A 83 -7.81 -25.41 -9.04
CA LEU A 83 -6.55 -25.83 -9.66
C LEU A 83 -6.59 -27.30 -10.12
N ASP A 84 -7.28 -28.14 -9.35
CA ASP A 84 -7.52 -29.55 -9.65
C ASP A 84 -8.65 -29.79 -10.67
N SER A 85 -9.39 -28.76 -11.08
CA SER A 85 -10.42 -28.87 -12.10
C SER A 85 -9.83 -28.88 -13.53
N PRO A 86 -10.56 -29.40 -14.54
CA PRO A 86 -10.15 -29.28 -15.94
C PRO A 86 -9.89 -27.84 -16.39
N ASP A 87 -10.65 -26.88 -15.85
CA ASP A 87 -10.50 -25.47 -16.20
C ASP A 87 -9.25 -24.86 -15.57
N GLY A 88 -8.95 -25.21 -14.32
CA GLY A 88 -7.73 -24.77 -13.64
C GLY A 88 -6.46 -25.25 -14.35
N ARG A 89 -6.44 -26.51 -14.79
CA ARG A 89 -5.31 -27.09 -15.53
C ARG A 89 -5.03 -26.42 -16.88
N ARG A 90 -6.04 -25.83 -17.52
CA ARG A 90 -5.92 -25.19 -18.84
C ARG A 90 -5.74 -23.67 -18.78
N ALA A 91 -6.08 -23.06 -17.65
CA ALA A 91 -6.11 -21.60 -17.54
C ALA A 91 -4.70 -21.01 -17.37
N ASP A 92 -4.34 -20.06 -18.22
CA ASP A 92 -3.21 -19.16 -17.98
C ASP A 92 -3.69 -17.92 -17.21
N ARG A 93 -3.52 -17.93 -15.89
CA ARG A 93 -3.82 -16.80 -14.99
C ARG A 93 -2.54 -16.12 -14.47
N GLY A 94 -1.39 -16.37 -15.09
CA GLY A 94 -0.12 -15.77 -14.72
C GLY A 94 0.47 -16.22 -13.37
N LYS A 95 1.35 -15.40 -12.78
CA LYS A 95 2.21 -15.77 -11.63
C LYS A 95 1.52 -15.75 -10.27
N VAL A 96 0.34 -15.17 -10.18
CA VAL A 96 -0.46 -15.05 -8.95
C VAL A 96 -1.91 -15.40 -9.26
N PRO A 97 -2.18 -16.64 -9.70
CA PRO A 97 -3.44 -17.03 -10.34
C PRO A 97 -4.66 -16.93 -9.42
N TYR A 98 -4.42 -16.93 -8.11
CA TYR A 98 -5.43 -16.80 -7.04
C TYR A 98 -5.82 -15.35 -6.74
N LEU A 99 -5.08 -14.36 -7.25
CA LEU A 99 -5.45 -12.95 -7.08
C LEU A 99 -6.40 -12.54 -8.20
N GLU A 100 -7.51 -11.95 -7.78
CA GLU A 100 -8.61 -11.53 -8.63
C GLU A 100 -8.89 -10.06 -8.38
N ASP A 101 -9.26 -9.33 -9.42
CA ASP A 101 -9.83 -7.99 -9.28
C ASP A 101 -11.31 -8.07 -8.84
N GLU A 102 -11.98 -6.93 -8.78
CA GLU A 102 -13.40 -6.83 -8.39
C GLU A 102 -14.37 -7.59 -9.31
N ASN A 103 -13.94 -7.91 -10.53
CA ASN A 103 -14.73 -8.63 -11.52
C ASN A 103 -14.45 -10.14 -11.54
N GLY A 104 -13.51 -10.63 -10.73
CA GLY A 104 -13.08 -12.04 -10.74
C GLY A 104 -11.97 -12.34 -11.77
N ASP A 105 -11.44 -11.32 -12.43
CA ASP A 105 -10.45 -11.48 -13.49
C ASP A 105 -9.02 -11.55 -12.92
N PRO A 106 -8.09 -12.28 -13.57
CA PRO A 106 -6.70 -12.31 -13.16
C PRO A 106 -6.08 -10.91 -13.16
N LEU A 107 -5.22 -10.63 -12.18
CA LEU A 107 -4.51 -9.36 -12.13
C LEU A 107 -3.51 -9.19 -13.27
N THR A 108 -3.45 -7.98 -13.83
CA THR A 108 -2.43 -7.62 -14.83
C THR A 108 -1.04 -7.47 -14.20
N ASP A 109 0.00 -7.73 -14.99
CA ASP A 109 1.40 -7.63 -14.54
C ASP A 109 1.78 -6.28 -13.89
N PRO A 110 1.34 -5.11 -14.39
CA PRO A 110 1.59 -3.82 -13.74
C PRO A 110 1.02 -3.74 -12.33
N ILE A 111 -0.20 -4.27 -12.10
CA ILE A 111 -0.85 -4.29 -10.78
C ILE A 111 -0.06 -5.21 -9.84
N VAL A 112 0.28 -6.42 -10.31
CA VAL A 112 1.09 -7.37 -9.53
C VAL A 112 2.46 -6.79 -9.17
N LYS A 113 3.08 -6.02 -10.07
CA LYS A 113 4.33 -5.31 -9.80
C LYS A 113 4.16 -4.24 -8.72
N SER A 114 3.06 -3.49 -8.74
CA SER A 114 2.72 -2.48 -7.74
C SER A 114 2.53 -3.11 -6.35
N ILE A 115 1.72 -4.16 -6.26
CA ILE A 115 1.50 -4.94 -5.03
C ILE A 115 2.83 -5.40 -4.42
N ARG A 116 3.69 -6.02 -5.24
CA ARG A 116 5.01 -6.50 -4.77
C ARG A 116 5.92 -5.34 -4.33
N LYS A 117 5.85 -4.18 -4.97
CA LYS A 117 6.62 -3.00 -4.58
C LYS A 117 6.19 -2.52 -3.19
N LEU A 118 4.88 -2.36 -2.97
CA LEU A 118 4.33 -1.96 -1.67
C LEU A 118 4.69 -2.97 -0.58
N LEU A 119 4.52 -4.26 -0.85
CA LEU A 119 4.79 -5.33 0.10
C LEU A 119 6.27 -5.35 0.56
N ARG A 120 7.20 -5.13 -0.38
CA ARG A 120 8.64 -5.02 -0.04
C ARG A 120 8.95 -3.77 0.80
N GLY A 121 8.25 -2.67 0.55
CA GLY A 121 8.33 -1.46 1.38
C GLY A 121 7.84 -1.74 2.80
N ALA A 122 6.69 -2.41 2.93
CA ALA A 122 6.13 -2.81 4.21
C ALA A 122 7.10 -3.70 5.01
N TRP A 123 7.74 -4.68 4.37
CA TRP A 123 8.73 -5.51 5.05
C TRP A 123 10.00 -4.76 5.42
N ALA A 124 10.46 -3.82 4.59
CA ALA A 124 11.58 -2.95 4.95
C ALA A 124 11.27 -2.12 6.20
N GLU A 125 10.04 -1.64 6.30
CA GLU A 125 9.54 -0.89 7.46
C GLU A 125 9.47 -1.77 8.72
N LEU A 126 8.98 -3.01 8.61
CA LEU A 126 9.05 -3.98 9.71
C LEU A 126 10.50 -4.25 10.16
N VAL A 127 11.46 -4.28 9.24
CA VAL A 127 12.90 -4.44 9.59
C VAL A 127 13.39 -3.22 10.35
N ARG A 128 13.07 -1.99 9.90
CA ARG A 128 13.45 -0.74 10.57
C ARG A 128 12.95 -0.72 12.01
N ARG A 129 11.73 -1.19 12.23
CA ARG A 129 11.07 -1.27 13.56
C ARG A 129 11.50 -2.46 14.41
N LYS A 130 12.37 -3.34 13.91
CA LYS A 130 12.75 -4.60 14.58
C LYS A 130 11.57 -5.55 14.83
N LEU A 131 10.51 -5.46 14.00
CA LEU A 131 9.32 -6.32 14.03
C LEU A 131 9.33 -7.42 12.95
N ALA A 132 10.29 -7.37 12.02
CA ALA A 132 10.36 -8.32 10.93
C ALA A 132 10.70 -9.75 11.42
N PRO A 133 9.88 -10.76 11.09
CA PRO A 133 10.10 -12.11 11.57
C PRO A 133 11.25 -12.82 10.85
N LYS A 134 11.65 -14.00 11.36
CA LYS A 134 12.64 -14.85 10.66
C LYS A 134 12.07 -15.45 9.37
N THR A 135 10.84 -15.92 9.45
CA THR A 135 10.03 -16.46 8.36
C THR A 135 8.63 -15.89 8.51
N TRP A 136 7.90 -15.71 7.41
CA TRP A 136 6.58 -15.07 7.49
C TRP A 136 5.59 -15.88 8.33
N GLY A 137 5.65 -17.22 8.28
CA GLY A 137 4.81 -18.07 9.13
C GLY A 137 4.99 -17.83 10.64
N LYS A 138 6.14 -17.28 11.07
CA LYS A 138 6.43 -16.90 12.47
C LYS A 138 6.24 -15.40 12.74
N ALA A 139 5.53 -14.68 11.86
CA ALA A 139 5.18 -13.28 12.07
C ALA A 139 4.30 -13.12 13.31
N ALA A 140 4.68 -12.19 14.19
CA ALA A 140 3.84 -11.76 15.30
C ALA A 140 2.55 -11.12 14.77
N ALA A 141 1.47 -11.19 15.56
CA ALA A 141 0.15 -10.64 15.19
C ALA A 141 0.24 -9.17 14.77
N THR A 142 0.98 -8.34 15.51
CA THR A 142 1.20 -6.93 15.17
C THR A 142 1.84 -6.73 13.80
N ALA A 143 2.84 -7.54 13.43
CA ALA A 143 3.49 -7.44 12.14
C ALA A 143 2.56 -7.87 11.00
N ARG A 144 1.72 -8.89 11.22
CA ARG A 144 0.67 -9.29 10.28
C ARG A 144 -0.34 -8.17 10.10
N GLN A 145 -0.88 -7.63 11.19
CA GLN A 145 -1.88 -6.56 11.16
C GLN A 145 -1.40 -5.33 10.39
N ILE A 146 -0.17 -4.87 10.66
CA ILE A 146 0.44 -3.74 9.94
C ILE A 146 0.42 -3.95 8.43
N VAL A 147 0.85 -5.13 7.97
CA VAL A 147 0.91 -5.41 6.54
C VAL A 147 -0.47 -5.62 5.94
N HIS A 148 -1.37 -6.33 6.63
CA HIS A 148 -2.75 -6.51 6.21
C HIS A 148 -3.46 -5.18 6.02
N THR A 149 -3.45 -4.31 7.04
CA THR A 149 -4.08 -2.98 6.96
C THR A 149 -3.50 -2.13 5.84
N LEU A 150 -2.17 -2.07 5.70
CA LEU A 150 -1.52 -1.30 4.64
C LEU A 150 -1.91 -1.79 3.24
N MET A 151 -1.91 -3.11 3.04
CA MET A 151 -2.17 -3.74 1.75
C MET A 151 -3.66 -3.67 1.39
N GLU A 152 -4.58 -3.92 2.31
CA GLU A 152 -6.03 -3.81 2.06
C GLU A 152 -6.47 -2.38 1.80
N ASN A 153 -5.82 -1.38 2.43
CA ASN A 153 -6.11 0.03 2.19
C ASN A 153 -5.61 0.49 0.81
N SER A 154 -4.44 0.01 0.38
CA SER A 154 -3.85 0.40 -0.91
C SER A 154 -4.37 -0.42 -2.09
N HIS A 155 -4.75 -1.67 -1.84
CA HIS A 155 -5.24 -2.63 -2.81
C HIS A 155 -6.47 -3.35 -2.24
N PRO A 156 -7.68 -2.76 -2.38
CA PRO A 156 -8.92 -3.32 -1.83
C PRO A 156 -9.25 -4.75 -2.27
N LEU A 157 -8.63 -5.24 -3.36
CA LEU A 157 -8.77 -6.62 -3.81
C LEU A 157 -8.43 -7.67 -2.75
N PHE A 158 -7.57 -7.34 -1.78
CA PHE A 158 -7.24 -8.25 -0.68
C PHE A 158 -8.40 -8.44 0.30
N LYS A 159 -9.44 -7.60 0.23
CA LYS A 159 -10.68 -7.78 0.99
C LYS A 159 -11.60 -8.85 0.39
N PHE A 160 -11.40 -9.22 -0.89
CA PHE A 160 -12.10 -10.34 -1.55
C PHE A 160 -11.47 -11.69 -1.18
N ALA A 161 -11.35 -11.96 0.12
CA ALA A 161 -10.74 -13.17 0.66
C ALA A 161 -11.17 -13.38 2.11
N ASP A 162 -11.65 -14.57 2.45
CA ASP A 162 -11.95 -14.96 3.81
C ASP A 162 -10.64 -15.06 4.62
N ASP A 163 -10.67 -14.49 5.83
CA ASP A 163 -9.53 -14.43 6.75
C ASP A 163 -8.22 -13.87 6.16
N GLY A 164 -8.31 -13.12 5.05
CA GLY A 164 -7.14 -12.52 4.39
C GLY A 164 -6.18 -13.55 3.77
N TRP A 165 -6.65 -14.76 3.47
CA TRP A 165 -5.80 -15.88 3.03
C TRP A 165 -4.94 -15.56 1.80
N LYS A 166 -5.47 -14.77 0.84
CA LYS A 166 -4.75 -14.36 -0.39
C LYS A 166 -3.47 -13.62 -0.05
N LEU A 167 -3.54 -12.69 0.91
CA LEU A 167 -2.39 -11.91 1.32
C LEU A 167 -1.43 -12.78 2.14
N ASP A 168 -1.93 -13.61 3.05
CA ASP A 168 -1.11 -14.53 3.85
C ASP A 168 -0.33 -15.53 2.97
N TYR A 169 -0.97 -16.04 1.92
CA TYR A 169 -0.34 -16.92 0.94
C TYR A 169 0.72 -16.19 0.10
N LEU A 170 0.41 -14.98 -0.39
CA LEU A 170 1.38 -14.13 -1.11
C LEU A 170 2.62 -13.85 -0.25
N MET A 171 2.42 -13.49 1.01
CA MET A 171 3.52 -13.16 1.92
C MET A 171 4.37 -14.38 2.24
N SER A 172 3.74 -15.52 2.53
CA SER A 172 4.43 -16.77 2.84
C SER A 172 5.33 -17.24 1.70
N THR A 173 4.86 -17.10 0.45
CA THR A 173 5.62 -17.52 -0.74
C THR A 173 6.73 -16.54 -1.14
N SER A 174 6.53 -15.23 -0.93
CA SER A 174 7.46 -14.21 -1.45
C SER A 174 8.42 -13.61 -0.40
N TYR A 175 8.07 -13.64 0.89
CA TYR A 175 8.88 -13.05 1.97
C TYR A 175 10.27 -13.68 2.07
N SER A 176 10.35 -15.00 2.06
CA SER A 176 11.62 -15.73 2.22
C SER A 176 12.60 -15.45 1.07
N ALA A 177 12.09 -15.23 -0.14
CA ALA A 177 12.90 -14.83 -1.29
C ALA A 177 13.45 -13.41 -1.11
N TRP A 178 12.59 -12.45 -0.76
CA TRP A 178 13.01 -11.08 -0.49
C TRP A 178 14.02 -11.00 0.65
N ARG A 179 13.75 -11.66 1.77
CA ARG A 179 14.62 -11.64 2.96
C ARG A 179 16.02 -12.15 2.64
N ARG A 180 16.15 -13.21 1.84
CA ARG A 180 17.46 -13.72 1.39
C ARG A 180 18.23 -12.67 0.58
N THR A 181 17.57 -11.98 -0.35
CA THR A 181 18.21 -10.93 -1.17
C THR A 181 18.63 -9.72 -0.34
N THR A 182 17.81 -9.27 0.59
CA THR A 182 18.10 -8.11 1.44
C THR A 182 19.19 -8.40 2.48
N SER A 183 19.19 -9.60 3.06
CA SER A 183 20.17 -10.01 4.08
C SER A 183 21.53 -10.39 3.48
N GLY A 184 21.52 -11.09 2.34
CA GLY A 184 22.73 -11.58 1.66
C GLY A 184 23.38 -10.55 0.73
N GLY A 185 22.61 -9.58 0.22
CA GLY A 185 23.10 -8.52 -0.66
C GLY A 185 24.12 -7.60 0.02
N LYS A 186 23.91 -7.27 1.30
CA LYS A 186 24.86 -6.44 2.06
C LYS A 186 26.23 -7.10 2.21
N LYS A 187 26.28 -8.40 2.53
CA LYS A 187 27.54 -9.15 2.65
C LYS A 187 28.28 -9.29 1.32
N ARG A 188 27.55 -9.58 0.23
CA ARG A 188 28.14 -9.70 -1.11
C ARG A 188 28.64 -8.36 -1.67
N LYS A 189 27.95 -7.26 -1.38
CA LYS A 189 28.39 -5.91 -1.76
C LYS A 189 29.63 -5.51 -0.97
N GLN A 190 29.65 -5.70 0.35
CA GLN A 190 30.83 -5.44 1.18
C GLN A 190 32.04 -6.29 0.75
N LEU A 191 31.85 -7.58 0.42
CA LEU A 191 32.93 -8.43 -0.07
C LEU A 191 33.46 -7.98 -1.44
N LYS A 192 32.58 -7.56 -2.36
CA LYS A 192 32.97 -7.04 -3.67
C LYS A 192 33.68 -5.68 -3.56
N ASP A 193 33.21 -4.81 -2.67
CA ASP A 193 33.81 -3.50 -2.44
C ASP A 193 35.18 -3.66 -1.76
N ALA A 194 35.33 -4.59 -0.80
CA ALA A 194 36.60 -4.94 -0.18
C ALA A 194 37.61 -5.56 -1.18
N LEU A 195 37.15 -6.50 -2.01
CA LEU A 195 37.98 -7.11 -3.06
C LEU A 195 38.41 -6.08 -4.12
N ARG A 196 37.57 -5.07 -4.40
CA ARG A 196 37.89 -3.99 -5.34
C ARG A 196 38.81 -2.93 -4.74
N SER A 197 38.78 -2.72 -3.43
CA SER A 197 39.73 -1.86 -2.71
C SER A 197 41.10 -2.50 -2.51
N GLU A 198 41.19 -3.85 -2.56
CA GLU A 198 42.45 -4.58 -2.41
C GLU A 198 43.22 -4.80 -3.72
N VAL A 199 42.70 -4.39 -4.88
CA VAL A 199 43.44 -4.46 -6.16
C VAL A 199 44.03 -3.09 -6.48
N PRO A 200 45.36 -2.87 -6.28
CA PRO A 200 46.01 -1.64 -6.73
C PRO A 200 46.03 -1.65 -8.25
N GLY A 201 45.57 -0.55 -8.85
CA GLY A 201 45.45 -0.42 -10.30
C GLY A 201 46.76 -0.67 -11.02
N LYS A 202 46.89 -1.83 -11.66
CA LYS A 202 47.80 -2.00 -12.80
C LYS A 202 46.99 -1.79 -14.08
N LYS A 203 47.05 -0.56 -14.59
CA LYS A 203 46.84 -0.29 -16.01
C LYS A 203 47.93 -1.07 -16.76
N LEU A 204 47.58 -2.21 -17.35
CA LEU A 204 48.38 -2.74 -18.45
C LEU A 204 47.85 -2.10 -19.73
N LYS A 205 48.62 -1.10 -20.18
CA LYS A 205 48.54 -0.55 -21.54
C LYS A 205 48.76 -1.70 -22.53
N GLY A 206 48.11 -1.57 -23.68
CA GLY A 206 48.04 -2.60 -24.70
C GLY A 206 49.39 -3.05 -25.26
N ALA A 207 49.34 -4.21 -25.89
CA ALA A 207 50.22 -4.60 -26.98
C ALA A 207 49.36 -5.36 -27.99
N SER A 208 49.23 -4.75 -29.17
CA SER A 208 48.98 -5.44 -30.44
C SER A 208 50.27 -6.15 -30.87
N LEU A 209 50.16 -7.19 -31.73
CA LEU A 209 51.18 -7.98 -32.46
C LEU A 209 50.94 -9.48 -32.19
N ILE A 210 50.70 -10.40 -33.14
CA ILE A 210 50.65 -10.45 -34.63
C ILE A 210 49.51 -11.42 -34.98
#